data_AF-A0A0R1VN80-F1
#
_entry.id   AF-A0A0R1VN80-F1
#
_cell.length_a   1.000
_cell.length_b   1.000
_cell.length_c   1.000
_cell.angle_alpha   90.00
_cell.angle_beta   90.00
_cell.angle_gamma   90.00
#
_symmetry.space_group_name_H-M   'P 1'
#
loop_
_entity.id
_entity.type
_entity.pdbx_description
1 polymer ?
#
loop_
_entity_poly.entity_id
_entity_poly.type
_entity_poly.pdbx_seq_one_letter_code
_entity_poly.pdbx_strand_id
1 'polypeptide(L)'
;MRAAITKAFQQHKIRDNFTDGAQISGKPTKSAAMKYLELDDIQSLGTYCTNHINTMDNCPEIMILTALMTGIRYEEAIGLTWDNLELDQSLMHINRAYDYIGHQFTETKTLSSKRKITLNGQLIFA
;
A
#
# COMPACT_ATOMS: atom_id res chain seq x y z
N MET A 1 22.70 -1.29 1.39
CA MET A 1 24.10 -1.21 1.84
C MET A 1 24.98 -2.33 1.26
N ARG A 2 24.69 -3.62 1.52
CA ARG A 2 25.46 -4.76 0.96
C ARG A 2 25.63 -4.69 -0.57
N ALA A 3 24.57 -4.39 -1.31
CA ALA A 3 24.62 -4.26 -2.78
C ALA A 3 25.63 -3.20 -3.27
N ALA A 4 25.74 -2.06 -2.57
CA ALA A 4 26.69 -1.00 -2.91
C ALA A 4 28.14 -1.44 -2.63
N ILE A 5 28.36 -2.18 -1.54
CA ILE A 5 29.67 -2.68 -1.12
C ILE A 5 30.15 -3.80 -2.06
N THR A 6 29.25 -4.71 -2.46
CA THR A 6 29.53 -5.71 -3.50
C THR A 6 29.90 -5.06 -4.83
N LYS A 7 29.18 -4.01 -5.26
CA LYS A 7 29.52 -3.23 -6.47
C LYS A 7 30.90 -2.58 -6.36
N ALA A 8 31.22 -1.97 -5.22
CA ALA A 8 32.52 -1.35 -5.01
C ALA A 8 33.68 -2.37 -5.03
N PHE A 9 33.48 -3.55 -4.47
CA PHE A 9 34.44 -4.66 -4.53
C PHE A 9 34.64 -5.17 -5.96
N GLN A 10 33.55 -5.39 -6.70
CA GLN A 10 33.60 -5.80 -8.12
C GLN A 10 34.29 -4.77 -9.03
N GLN A 11 34.16 -3.49 -8.72
CA GLN A 11 34.82 -2.40 -9.44
C GLN A 11 36.24 -2.14 -8.94
N HIS A 12 36.78 -2.99 -8.06
CA HIS A 12 38.09 -2.85 -7.43
C HIS A 12 38.30 -1.47 -6.75
N LYS A 13 37.21 -0.84 -6.28
CA LYS A 13 37.25 0.42 -5.51
C LYS A 13 37.57 0.19 -4.05
N ILE A 14 37.29 -1.00 -3.55
CA ILE A 14 37.68 -1.48 -2.22
C ILE A 14 38.36 -2.84 -2.37
N ARG A 15 39.32 -3.11 -1.50
CA ARG A 15 40.12 -4.34 -1.53
C ARG A 15 39.32 -5.56 -1.09
N ASP A 16 38.50 -5.41 -0.06
CA ASP A 16 37.80 -6.51 0.60
C ASP A 16 36.32 -6.16 0.85
N ASN A 17 35.45 -7.16 0.75
CA ASN A 17 34.03 -7.00 1.07
C ASN A 17 33.78 -7.26 2.56
N PHE A 18 33.77 -6.19 3.37
CA PHE A 18 33.53 -6.27 4.82
C PHE A 18 32.10 -6.66 5.22
N THR A 19 31.19 -6.87 4.26
CA THR A 19 29.84 -7.42 4.52
C THR A 19 29.75 -8.92 4.28
N ASP A 20 30.85 -9.55 3.87
CA ASP A 20 30.91 -10.99 3.72
C ASP A 20 30.80 -11.67 5.10
N GLY A 21 30.01 -12.74 5.18
CA GLY A 21 29.69 -13.40 6.46
C GLY A 21 28.81 -12.59 7.43
N ALA A 22 28.36 -11.38 7.08
CA ALA A 22 27.45 -10.62 7.93
C ALA A 22 26.13 -11.38 8.17
N GLN A 23 25.85 -11.70 9.43
CA GLN A 23 24.61 -12.34 9.85
C GLN A 23 23.64 -11.29 10.38
N ILE A 24 22.37 -11.41 9.99
CA ILE A 24 21.31 -10.57 10.55
C ILE A 24 20.98 -11.11 11.93
N SER A 25 21.51 -10.49 12.98
CA SER A 25 21.11 -10.76 14.36
C SER A 25 19.77 -10.07 14.64
N GLY A 26 18.68 -10.70 14.18
CA GLY A 26 17.31 -10.25 14.45
C GLY A 26 16.58 -11.25 15.35
N LYS A 27 15.57 -10.78 16.09
CA LYS A 27 14.62 -11.69 16.74
C LYS A 27 13.99 -12.61 15.68
N PRO A 28 13.69 -13.88 16.00
CA PRO A 28 13.01 -14.77 15.07
C PRO A 28 11.74 -14.11 14.57
N THR A 29 11.53 -14.20 13.26
CA THR A 29 10.38 -13.60 12.60
C THR A 29 9.10 -14.27 13.13
N LYS A 30 8.09 -13.46 13.46
CA LYS A 30 6.76 -13.98 13.83
C LYS A 30 6.25 -14.95 12.76
N SER A 31 5.49 -15.95 13.18
CA SER A 31 4.91 -16.94 12.25
C SER A 31 4.13 -16.23 11.13
N ALA A 32 4.14 -16.81 9.93
CA ALA A 32 3.45 -16.24 8.78
C ALA A 32 1.94 -16.02 9.05
N ALA A 33 1.33 -16.90 9.84
CA ALA A 33 -0.06 -16.78 10.27
C ALA A 33 -0.35 -15.47 11.03
N MET A 34 0.58 -14.97 11.85
CA MET A 34 0.40 -13.69 12.56
C MET A 34 0.66 -12.45 11.70
N LYS A 35 0.98 -12.61 10.40
CA LYS A 35 1.27 -11.48 9.51
C LYS A 35 0.07 -11.06 8.66
N TYR A 36 -0.94 -11.91 8.57
CA TYR A 36 -2.12 -11.68 7.76
C TYR A 36 -3.34 -11.63 8.66
N LEU A 37 -4.34 -10.85 8.28
CA LEU A 37 -5.65 -10.97 8.89
C LEU A 37 -6.30 -12.25 8.37
N GLU A 38 -6.87 -13.04 9.27
CA GLU A 38 -7.74 -14.14 8.90
C GLU A 38 -9.07 -13.60 8.34
N LEU A 39 -9.82 -14.43 7.63
CA LEU A 39 -11.07 -14.01 6.98
C LEU A 39 -12.06 -13.36 7.96
N ASP A 40 -12.17 -13.93 9.16
CA ASP A 40 -13.07 -13.43 10.20
C ASP A 40 -12.64 -12.05 10.73
N ASP A 41 -11.33 -11.80 10.81
CA ASP A 41 -10.80 -10.50 11.22
C ASP A 41 -11.04 -9.44 10.13
N ILE A 42 -10.90 -9.81 8.85
CA ILE A 42 -11.20 -8.94 7.72
C ILE A 42 -12.69 -8.53 7.74
N GLN A 43 -13.58 -9.49 7.96
CA GLN A 43 -15.03 -9.24 8.05
C GLN A 43 -15.38 -8.35 9.24
N SER A 44 -14.75 -8.60 10.39
CA SER A 44 -14.95 -7.81 11.62
C SER A 44 -14.47 -6.37 11.43
N LEU A 45 -13.29 -6.18 10.82
CA LEU A 45 -12.73 -4.87 10.53
C LEU A 45 -13.58 -4.11 9.49
N GLY A 46 -14.02 -4.78 8.43
CA GLY A 46 -14.91 -4.18 7.43
C GLY A 46 -16.21 -3.71 8.06
N THR A 47 -16.84 -4.54 8.89
CA THR A 47 -18.08 -4.19 9.62
C THR A 47 -17.85 -3.03 10.58
N TYR A 48 -16.73 -3.02 11.29
CA TYR A 48 -16.36 -1.90 12.16
C TYR A 48 -16.26 -0.60 11.38
N CYS A 49 -15.50 -0.57 10.28
CA CYS A 49 -15.36 0.64 9.46
C CYS A 49 -16.71 1.12 8.93
N THR A 50 -17.51 0.24 8.33
CA THR A 50 -18.84 0.59 7.78
C THR A 50 -19.76 1.20 8.85
N ASN A 51 -19.74 0.67 10.08
CA ASN A 51 -20.60 1.17 11.16
C ASN A 51 -20.11 2.51 11.77
N HIS A 52 -18.86 2.91 11.52
CA HIS A 52 -18.26 4.12 12.08
C HIS A 52 -18.07 5.24 11.05
N ILE A 53 -18.34 4.96 9.77
CA ILE A 53 -18.47 5.99 8.74
C ILE A 53 -19.85 6.65 8.91
N ASN A 54 -19.84 7.82 9.54
CA ASN A 54 -21.05 8.62 9.74
C ASN A 54 -21.01 9.91 8.92
N THR A 55 -19.81 10.34 8.54
CA THR A 55 -19.53 11.56 7.80
C THR A 55 -18.36 11.35 6.87
N MET A 56 -18.22 12.20 5.86
CA MET A 56 -17.08 12.18 4.94
C MET A 56 -15.74 12.51 5.64
N ASP A 57 -15.78 13.07 6.86
CA ASP A 57 -14.60 13.38 7.66
C ASP A 57 -13.97 12.12 8.31
N ASN A 58 -14.67 10.97 8.26
CA ASN A 58 -14.16 9.66 8.69
C ASN A 58 -13.20 9.05 7.64
N CYS A 59 -12.23 9.85 7.17
CA CYS A 59 -11.25 9.47 6.16
C CYS A 59 -10.48 8.19 6.51
N PRO A 60 -10.02 7.95 7.76
CA PRO A 60 -9.30 6.73 8.10
C PRO A 60 -10.13 5.45 7.85
N GLU A 61 -11.40 5.45 8.27
CA GLU A 61 -12.31 4.31 8.10
C GLU A 61 -12.62 4.06 6.62
N ILE A 62 -12.88 5.13 5.85
CA ILE A 62 -13.10 5.06 4.39
C ILE A 62 -11.85 4.50 3.70
N MET A 63 -10.66 4.96 4.08
CA MET A 63 -9.40 4.48 3.52
C MET A 63 -9.14 3.02 3.84
N ILE A 64 -9.38 2.59 5.09
CA ILE A 64 -9.22 1.19 5.50
C ILE A 64 -10.18 0.32 4.71
N LEU A 65 -11.45 0.69 4.63
CA LEU A 65 -12.46 -0.05 3.88
C LEU A 65 -12.09 -0.14 2.39
N THR A 66 -11.66 0.97 1.80
CA THR A 66 -11.19 1.02 0.40
C THR A 66 -10.00 0.09 0.18
N ALA A 67 -8.99 0.14 1.05
CA ALA A 67 -7.81 -0.72 0.96
C ALA A 67 -8.15 -2.21 1.12
N LEU A 68 -9.05 -2.55 2.05
CA LEU A 68 -9.52 -3.93 2.26
C LEU A 68 -10.24 -4.49 1.03
N MET A 69 -11.05 -3.67 0.36
CA MET A 69 -11.90 -4.13 -0.74
C MET A 69 -11.20 -4.08 -2.11
N THR A 70 -10.23 -3.18 -2.29
CA THR A 70 -9.57 -2.96 -3.59
C THR A 70 -8.11 -3.43 -3.62
N GLY A 71 -7.49 -3.65 -2.46
CA GLY A 71 -6.09 -4.06 -2.35
C GLY A 71 -5.10 -2.99 -2.85
N ILE A 72 -5.50 -1.72 -2.90
CA ILE A 72 -4.62 -0.62 -3.31
C ILE A 72 -3.55 -0.34 -2.26
N ARG A 73 -2.41 0.22 -2.70
CA ARG A 73 -1.35 0.60 -1.77
C ARG A 73 -1.75 1.82 -0.95
N TYR A 74 -1.13 2.01 0.21
CA TYR A 74 -1.37 3.16 1.08
C TYR A 74 -1.21 4.50 0.34
N GLU A 75 -0.16 4.64 -0.47
CA GLU A 75 0.13 5.85 -1.24
C GLU A 75 -0.91 6.11 -2.35
N GLU A 76 -1.55 5.05 -2.86
CA GLU A 76 -2.64 5.15 -3.81
C GLU A 76 -3.95 5.55 -3.10
N ALA A 77 -4.19 5.01 -1.89
CA ALA A 77 -5.38 5.29 -1.09
C ALA A 77 -5.44 6.75 -0.61
N ILE A 78 -4.33 7.27 -0.06
CA ILE A 78 -4.26 8.68 0.37
C ILE A 78 -4.23 9.67 -0.81
N GLY A 79 -3.79 9.20 -1.97
CA GLY A 79 -3.72 9.99 -3.20
C GLY A 79 -5.00 9.94 -4.03
N LEU A 80 -6.04 9.26 -3.54
CA LEU A 80 -7.31 9.14 -4.22
C LEU A 80 -8.06 10.47 -4.17
N THR A 81 -8.57 10.88 -5.32
CA THR A 81 -9.30 12.14 -5.50
C THR A 81 -10.56 11.88 -6.29
N TRP A 82 -11.58 12.72 -6.09
CA TRP A 82 -12.92 12.54 -6.68
C TRP A 82 -12.93 12.50 -8.22
N ASP A 83 -11.96 13.14 -8.89
CA ASP A 83 -11.77 13.07 -10.36
C ASP A 83 -11.39 11.68 -10.87
N ASN A 84 -10.96 10.77 -9.98
CA ASN A 84 -10.60 9.40 -10.33
C ASN A 84 -11.68 8.37 -9.98
N LEU A 85 -12.89 8.83 -9.61
CA LEU A 85 -14.03 7.98 -9.25
C LEU A 85 -15.19 8.17 -10.23
N GLU A 86 -15.50 7.12 -10.98
CA GLU A 86 -16.71 6.99 -11.81
C GLU A 86 -17.75 6.19 -11.02
N LEU A 87 -18.44 6.87 -10.09
CA LEU A 87 -19.39 6.23 -9.18
C LEU A 87 -20.61 5.63 -9.90
N ASP A 88 -21.03 6.25 -11.01
CA ASP A 88 -22.10 5.77 -11.89
C ASP A 88 -21.78 4.41 -12.52
N GLN A 89 -20.51 4.19 -12.85
CA GLN A 89 -20.01 2.94 -13.42
C GLN A 89 -19.36 2.03 -12.37
N SER A 90 -19.35 2.44 -11.10
CA SER A 90 -18.67 1.73 -10.01
C SER A 90 -17.20 1.47 -10.34
N LEU A 91 -16.48 2.48 -10.84
CA LEU A 91 -15.10 2.36 -11.30
C LEU A 91 -14.18 3.35 -10.58
N MET A 92 -13.03 2.85 -10.14
CA MET A 92 -11.95 3.64 -9.56
C MET A 92 -10.71 3.56 -10.45
N HIS A 93 -10.13 4.72 -10.76
CA HIS A 93 -8.93 4.82 -11.57
C HIS A 93 -7.71 5.04 -10.69
N ILE A 94 -6.79 4.08 -10.70
CA ILE A 94 -5.50 4.22 -10.03
C ILE A 94 -4.50 4.69 -11.08
N ASN A 95 -4.16 5.98 -11.07
CA ASN A 95 -3.24 6.58 -12.02
C ASN A 95 -2.08 7.36 -11.38
N ARG A 96 -2.20 7.68 -10.09
CA ARG A 96 -1.27 8.48 -9.30
C ARG A 96 -1.09 7.88 -7.91
N ALA A 97 0.01 8.23 -7.26
CA ALA A 97 0.28 7.91 -5.86
C ALA A 97 0.76 9.18 -5.15
N TYR A 98 0.46 9.32 -3.88
CA TYR A 98 0.88 10.48 -3.10
C TYR A 98 2.17 10.16 -2.33
N ASP A 99 3.18 11.00 -2.51
CA ASP A 99 4.40 10.97 -1.72
C ASP A 99 4.18 11.73 -0.41
N TYR A 100 4.04 10.98 0.69
CA TYR A 100 3.81 11.56 2.00
C TYR A 100 5.04 12.27 2.59
N ILE A 101 6.25 12.01 2.06
CA ILE A 101 7.49 12.68 2.48
C ILE A 101 7.65 14.00 1.73
N GLY A 102 7.46 13.95 0.41
CA GLY A 102 7.55 15.12 -0.48
C GLY A 102 6.29 15.99 -0.51
N HIS A 103 5.20 15.54 0.11
CA HIS A 103 3.88 16.18 0.09
C HIS A 103 3.38 16.52 -1.33
N GLN A 104 3.57 15.60 -2.26
CA GLN A 104 3.28 15.82 -3.68
C GLN A 104 2.69 14.59 -4.34
N PHE A 105 1.89 14.80 -5.39
CA PHE A 105 1.44 13.72 -6.25
C PHE A 105 2.58 13.27 -7.16
N THR A 106 2.77 11.96 -7.22
CA THR A 106 3.72 11.31 -8.10
C THR A 106 2.96 10.44 -9.10
N GLU A 107 3.45 10.39 -10.33
CA GLU A 107 2.95 9.41 -11.27
C GLU A 107 3.34 8.01 -10.81
N THR A 108 2.46 7.05 -11.09
CA THR A 108 2.78 5.64 -10.86
C THR A 108 4.04 5.25 -11.64
N LYS A 109 4.93 4.45 -11.01
CA LYS A 109 6.30 4.17 -11.50
C LYS A 109 6.37 3.62 -12.94
N THR A 110 5.28 3.08 -13.48
CA THR A 110 5.20 2.47 -14.82
C THR A 110 3.77 2.56 -15.38
N LEU A 111 3.62 2.59 -16.71
CA LEU A 111 2.30 2.57 -17.37
C LEU A 111 1.45 1.35 -16.97
N SER A 112 2.08 0.20 -16.70
CA SER A 112 1.41 -1.01 -16.20
C SER A 112 0.82 -0.87 -14.80
N SER A 113 1.19 0.17 -14.05
CA SER A 113 0.61 0.45 -12.73
C SER A 113 -0.69 1.23 -12.82
N LYS A 114 -0.99 1.85 -13.97
CA LYS A 114 -2.27 2.52 -14.22
C LYS A 114 -3.35 1.47 -14.48
N ARG A 115 -4.35 1.38 -13.61
CA ARG A 115 -5.39 0.35 -13.66
C ARG A 115 -6.75 0.89 -13.25
N LYS A 116 -7.80 0.23 -13.72
CA LYS A 116 -9.18 0.45 -13.25
C LYS A 116 -9.57 -0.68 -12.32
N ILE A 117 -10.20 -0.34 -11.20
CA ILE A 117 -10.72 -1.29 -10.22
C ILE A 117 -12.22 -1.10 -10.14
N THR A 118 -12.98 -2.18 -10.26
CA THR A 118 -14.43 -2.17 -10.06
C THR A 118 -14.73 -2.11 -8.57
N LEU A 119 -15.55 -1.14 -8.18
CA LEU A 119 -16.01 -0.93 -6.82
C LEU A 119 -17.23 -1.82 -6.56
N ASN A 120 -17.24 -2.48 -5.40
CA ASN A 120 -18.43 -3.16 -4.92
C ASN A 120 -19.38 -2.11 -4.32
N GLY A 121 -20.70 -2.29 -4.47
CA GLY A 121 -21.71 -1.33 -4.05
C GLY A 121 -21.62 -0.91 -2.58
N GLN A 122 -21.05 -1.74 -1.72
CA GLN A 122 -20.79 -1.38 -0.31
C GLN A 122 -19.87 -0.15 -0.12
N LEU A 123 -19.00 0.17 -1.08
CA LEU A 123 -18.17 1.39 -1.05
C LEU A 123 -18.88 2.64 -1.56
N ILE A 124 -19.95 2.48 -2.34
CA ILE A 124 -20.60 3.57 -3.07
C ILE A 124 -21.69 4.24 -2.21
N PHE A 125 -22.14 3.55 -1.16
CA PHE A 125 -23.24 3.98 -0.28
C PHE A 125 -22.82 4.16 1.20
N ALA A 126 -21.51 4.17 1.49
CA ALA A 126 -21.00 4.51 2.82
C ALA A 126 -20.88 6.03 3.00
#